data_AF-W4P9V7-F1
#
_entry.id   AF-W4P9V7-F1
#
_cell.length_a   1.000
_cell.length_b   1.000
_cell.length_c   1.000
_cell.angle_alpha   90.00
_cell.angle_beta   90.00
_cell.angle_gamma   90.00
#
_symmetry.space_group_name_H-M   'P 1'
#
loop_
_entity.id
_entity.type
_entity.pdbx_description
1 polymer ?
#
loop_
_entity_poly.entity_id
_entity_poly.type
_entity_poly.pdbx_seq_one_letter_code
_entity_poly.pdbx_strand_id
1 'polypeptide(L)'
;MIVKVKEPIAPEYNLIRKGQLLFTYFHFASDKELTLAMIANKSICLAYETVENPDRSLPLLIPMSEVAGRMSVQEGARFLEKPQGGKGILLGGVPGVKPAKVLILGGGVVGTNAAQMAAGMGADVTIADVNLARLRYLSEVLPKNVKTLYSSELRIKKELPDIDLIIGSVLIPGDKAPHLITKPMLSMLQPGTVLVDVAIDQGGCFETSHPTTHSEPTYVVDGIVHYAVANIPGAVPYTSTLALTNATLPYVIALANKGWEKACKEIPSLQPGLNIVEGKVTYKAVADVFGLEYEPVFL
;
A
#
# COMPACT_ATOMS: atom_id res chain seq x y z
N MET A 1 -8.65 -22.83 12.51
CA MET A 1 -8.03 -21.60 11.97
C MET A 1 -7.74 -21.80 10.48
N ILE A 2 -7.96 -20.79 9.66
CA ILE A 2 -7.52 -20.68 8.26
C ILE A 2 -6.53 -19.52 8.20
N VAL A 3 -5.38 -19.74 7.58
CA VAL A 3 -4.40 -18.69 7.27
C VAL A 3 -4.41 -18.48 5.76
N LYS A 4 -4.66 -17.25 5.31
CA LYS A 4 -4.68 -16.84 3.89
C LYS A 4 -3.80 -15.60 3.71
N VAL A 5 -3.60 -15.22 2.45
CA VAL A 5 -2.97 -13.95 2.07
C VAL A 5 -4.05 -12.91 1.81
N LYS A 6 -4.93 -13.17 0.84
CA LYS A 6 -6.03 -12.29 0.45
C LYS A 6 -7.36 -12.73 1.05
N GLU A 7 -8.29 -11.78 1.06
CA GLU A 7 -9.66 -11.94 1.50
C GLU A 7 -10.35 -13.14 0.83
N PRO A 8 -11.30 -13.79 1.52
CA PRO A 8 -12.22 -14.69 0.86
C PRO A 8 -12.92 -14.00 -0.31
N ILE A 9 -13.06 -14.70 -1.43
CA ILE A 9 -13.90 -14.24 -2.56
C ILE A 9 -15.27 -14.92 -2.54
N ALA A 10 -16.23 -14.44 -3.33
CA ALA A 10 -17.62 -14.92 -3.29
C ALA A 10 -17.79 -16.46 -3.33
N PRO A 11 -17.07 -17.21 -4.19
CA PRO A 11 -17.12 -18.68 -4.17
C PRO A 11 -16.62 -19.33 -2.86
N GLU A 12 -15.79 -18.63 -2.09
CA GLU A 12 -15.21 -19.13 -0.84
C GLU A 12 -16.08 -18.82 0.39
N TYR A 13 -17.06 -17.91 0.30
CA TYR A 13 -17.88 -17.48 1.44
C TYR A 13 -18.57 -18.67 2.13
N ASN A 14 -19.17 -19.57 1.35
CA ASN A 14 -19.90 -20.72 1.90
C ASN A 14 -18.98 -21.84 2.45
N LEU A 15 -17.67 -21.74 2.26
CA LEU A 15 -16.69 -22.70 2.80
C LEU A 15 -16.31 -22.38 4.26
N ILE A 16 -16.64 -21.17 4.73
CA ILE A 16 -16.27 -20.67 6.05
C ILE A 16 -17.31 -21.11 7.07
N ARG A 17 -16.85 -21.77 8.13
CA ARG A 17 -17.72 -22.32 9.18
C ARG A 17 -17.90 -21.32 10.31
N LYS A 18 -19.05 -21.41 11.00
CA LYS A 18 -19.34 -20.69 12.24
C LYS A 18 -18.22 -20.90 13.27
N GLY A 19 -17.75 -19.81 13.89
CA GLY A 19 -16.68 -19.82 14.89
C GLY A 19 -15.28 -20.12 14.33
N GLN A 20 -15.13 -20.28 13.01
CA GLN A 20 -13.82 -20.51 12.40
C GLN A 20 -13.01 -19.21 12.38
N LEU A 21 -11.82 -19.25 12.97
CA LEU A 21 -10.83 -18.18 12.87
C LEU A 21 -10.24 -18.11 11.46
N LEU A 22 -10.33 -16.95 10.84
CA LEU A 22 -9.65 -16.56 9.62
C LEU A 22 -8.63 -15.47 9.94
N PHE A 23 -7.39 -15.69 9.52
CA PHE A 23 -6.29 -14.74 9.70
C PHE A 23 -5.69 -14.44 8.31
N THR A 24 -5.96 -13.24 7.79
CA THR A 24 -5.63 -12.82 6.42
C THR A 24 -5.76 -11.29 6.25
N TYR A 25 -5.39 -10.72 5.11
CA TYR A 25 -5.88 -9.40 4.71
C TYR A 25 -7.36 -9.46 4.35
N PHE A 26 -8.16 -8.50 4.81
CA PHE A 26 -9.60 -8.44 4.49
C PHE A 26 -9.99 -7.19 3.71
N HIS A 27 -9.43 -6.03 4.06
CA HIS A 27 -9.81 -4.72 3.56
C HIS A 27 -11.33 -4.47 3.63
N PHE A 28 -11.97 -4.89 4.73
CA PHE A 28 -13.44 -4.87 4.84
C PHE A 28 -14.08 -3.54 4.44
N ALA A 29 -13.48 -2.40 4.79
CA ALA A 29 -14.02 -1.07 4.46
C ALA A 29 -14.20 -0.82 2.94
N SER A 30 -13.56 -1.59 2.05
CA SER A 30 -13.74 -1.47 0.60
C SER A 30 -14.68 -2.51 -0.01
N ASP A 31 -15.13 -3.53 0.74
CA ASP A 31 -15.97 -4.62 0.23
C ASP A 31 -17.11 -4.97 1.20
N LYS A 32 -18.28 -4.38 0.92
CA LYS A 32 -19.50 -4.59 1.71
C LYS A 32 -20.01 -6.03 1.63
N GLU A 33 -19.88 -6.69 0.47
CA GLU A 33 -20.38 -8.06 0.30
C GLU A 33 -19.58 -9.03 1.16
N LEU A 34 -18.25 -8.90 1.14
CA LEU A 34 -17.35 -9.63 2.02
C LEU A 34 -17.68 -9.39 3.50
N THR A 35 -17.85 -8.14 3.93
CA THR A 35 -18.21 -7.81 5.32
C THR A 35 -19.49 -8.51 5.74
N LEU A 36 -20.56 -8.40 4.93
CA LEU A 36 -21.85 -9.01 5.23
C LEU A 36 -21.78 -10.54 5.24
N ALA A 37 -21.00 -11.15 4.34
CA ALA A 37 -20.81 -12.60 4.31
C ALA A 37 -20.10 -13.11 5.58
N MET A 38 -19.06 -12.42 6.05
CA MET A 38 -18.34 -12.81 7.27
C MET A 38 -19.21 -12.63 8.53
N ILE A 39 -20.04 -11.58 8.58
CA ILE A 39 -21.06 -11.38 9.62
C ILE A 39 -22.05 -12.55 9.62
N ALA A 40 -22.65 -12.86 8.45
CA ALA A 40 -23.67 -13.90 8.32
C ALA A 40 -23.14 -15.28 8.73
N ASN A 41 -21.91 -15.60 8.36
CA ASN A 41 -21.25 -16.85 8.70
C ASN A 41 -20.82 -16.95 10.17
N LYS A 42 -20.84 -15.84 10.91
CA LYS A 42 -20.39 -15.78 12.32
C LYS A 42 -18.97 -16.31 12.50
N SER A 43 -18.09 -15.96 11.57
CA SER A 43 -16.66 -16.27 11.65
C SER A 43 -15.94 -15.37 12.64
N ILE A 44 -14.70 -15.71 12.97
CA ILE A 44 -13.78 -14.85 13.70
C ILE A 44 -12.77 -14.32 12.68
N CYS A 45 -12.85 -13.04 12.34
CA CYS A 45 -12.02 -12.41 11.31
C CYS A 45 -10.98 -11.52 11.97
N LEU A 46 -9.72 -11.96 11.92
CA LEU A 46 -8.57 -11.22 12.40
C LEU A 46 -7.79 -10.72 11.18
N ALA A 47 -7.73 -9.40 11.00
CA ALA A 47 -7.22 -8.77 9.78
C ALA A 47 -5.77 -8.31 9.93
N TYR A 48 -4.88 -8.76 9.05
CA TYR A 48 -3.45 -8.44 9.10
C TYR A 48 -3.18 -6.94 9.15
N GLU A 49 -3.88 -6.17 8.32
CA GLU A 49 -3.75 -4.72 8.15
C GLU A 49 -4.22 -3.89 9.35
N THR A 50 -4.85 -4.52 10.33
CA THR A 50 -5.31 -3.87 11.57
C THR A 50 -4.64 -4.42 12.83
N VAL A 51 -3.77 -5.43 12.71
CA VAL A 51 -2.86 -5.80 13.79
C VAL A 51 -1.92 -4.62 14.02
N GLU A 52 -1.96 -4.05 15.22
CA GLU A 52 -1.34 -2.76 15.53
C GLU A 52 -0.57 -2.84 16.84
N ASN A 53 0.70 -2.47 16.82
CA ASN A 53 1.53 -2.38 18.02
C ASN A 53 1.20 -1.15 18.87
N PRO A 54 1.62 -1.09 20.15
CA PRO A 54 1.40 0.08 21.01
C PRO A 54 1.96 1.40 20.46
N ASP A 55 2.97 1.35 19.60
CA ASP A 55 3.55 2.50 18.91
C ASP A 55 2.79 2.91 17.63
N ARG A 56 1.61 2.32 17.40
CA ARG A 56 0.76 2.49 16.20
C ARG A 56 1.34 1.90 14.92
N SER A 57 2.44 1.14 14.98
CA SER A 57 2.96 0.45 13.79
C SER A 57 2.07 -0.74 13.41
N LEU A 58 1.96 -1.01 12.10
CA LEU A 58 1.21 -2.12 11.53
C LEU A 58 2.17 -3.23 11.08
N PRO A 59 2.64 -4.11 12.01
CA PRO A 59 3.75 -5.02 11.76
C PRO A 59 3.53 -5.99 10.60
N LEU A 60 2.27 -6.33 10.31
CA LEU A 60 1.96 -7.28 9.23
C LEU A 60 1.84 -6.60 7.87
N LEU A 61 1.58 -5.29 7.83
CA LEU A 61 1.50 -4.47 6.61
C LEU A 61 2.86 -3.94 6.16
N ILE A 62 3.80 -3.73 7.09
CA ILE A 62 5.14 -3.22 6.81
C ILE A 62 5.86 -4.05 5.74
N PRO A 63 5.97 -5.39 5.82
CA PRO A 63 6.69 -6.17 4.81
C PRO A 63 6.11 -6.02 3.40
N MET A 64 4.78 -5.93 3.28
CA MET A 64 4.13 -5.72 1.98
C MET A 64 4.36 -4.30 1.45
N SER A 65 4.38 -3.31 2.35
CA SER A 65 4.73 -1.93 2.01
C SER A 65 6.18 -1.79 1.53
N GLU A 66 7.12 -2.52 2.15
CA GLU A 66 8.51 -2.55 1.74
C GLU A 66 8.65 -3.14 0.33
N VAL A 67 8.00 -4.29 0.08
CA VAL A 67 8.00 -4.93 -1.26
C VAL A 67 7.37 -4.00 -2.30
N ALA A 68 6.20 -3.42 -2.03
CA ALA A 68 5.51 -2.53 -2.96
C ALA A 68 6.33 -1.27 -3.27
N GLY A 69 6.98 -0.67 -2.27
CA GLY A 69 7.87 0.47 -2.45
C GLY A 69 9.09 0.14 -3.32
N ARG A 70 9.65 -1.06 -3.23
CA ARG A 70 10.78 -1.46 -4.09
C ARG A 70 10.32 -1.79 -5.52
N MET A 71 9.21 -2.51 -5.64
CA MET A 71 8.63 -2.89 -6.92
C MET A 71 8.13 -1.68 -7.72
N SER A 72 7.62 -0.63 -7.06
CA SER A 72 7.14 0.57 -7.76
C SER A 72 8.23 1.24 -8.59
N VAL A 73 9.48 1.19 -8.15
CA VAL A 73 10.64 1.69 -8.92
C VAL A 73 10.97 0.75 -10.09
N GLN A 74 10.92 -0.57 -9.89
CA GLN A 74 11.19 -1.54 -10.96
C GLN A 74 10.16 -1.44 -12.08
N GLU A 75 8.88 -1.41 -11.73
CA GLU A 75 7.80 -1.23 -12.69
C GLU A 75 7.84 0.18 -13.30
N GLY A 76 8.11 1.22 -12.51
CA GLY A 76 8.31 2.58 -13.02
C GLY A 76 9.44 2.66 -14.04
N ALA A 77 10.57 1.99 -13.80
CA ALA A 77 11.69 1.91 -14.73
C ALA A 77 11.32 1.16 -16.02
N ARG A 78 10.63 0.02 -15.89
CA ARG A 78 10.13 -0.77 -17.03
C ARG A 78 9.18 0.06 -17.89
N PHE A 79 8.17 0.69 -17.30
CA PHE A 79 7.17 1.47 -18.04
C PHE A 79 7.68 2.82 -18.53
N LEU A 80 8.85 3.26 -18.06
CA LEU A 80 9.58 4.39 -18.66
C LEU A 80 10.20 4.04 -20.01
N GLU A 81 10.39 2.76 -20.35
CA GLU A 81 10.93 2.34 -21.64
C GLU A 81 10.00 2.71 -22.80
N LYS A 82 10.57 3.09 -23.94
CA LYS A 82 9.79 3.54 -25.10
C LYS A 82 8.82 2.48 -25.64
N PRO A 83 9.19 1.19 -25.76
CA PRO A 83 8.26 0.14 -26.18
C PRO A 83 7.08 -0.07 -25.24
N GLN A 84 7.19 0.34 -23.97
CA GLN A 84 6.13 0.25 -22.96
C GLN A 84 5.23 1.51 -22.92
N GLY A 85 5.49 2.49 -23.79
CA GLY A 85 4.73 3.74 -23.89
C GLY A 85 5.34 4.94 -23.15
N GLY A 86 6.39 4.72 -22.35
CA GLY A 86 7.08 5.77 -21.60
C GLY A 86 7.95 6.69 -22.47
N LYS A 87 8.63 7.64 -21.81
CA LYS A 87 9.54 8.60 -22.47
C LYS A 87 10.74 7.94 -23.16
N GLY A 88 11.14 6.74 -22.74
CA GLY A 88 12.36 6.07 -23.16
C GLY A 88 13.59 6.49 -22.36
N ILE A 89 13.44 6.71 -21.05
CA ILE A 89 14.51 7.20 -20.17
C ILE A 89 15.01 6.07 -19.26
N LEU A 90 16.33 5.88 -19.24
CA LEU A 90 17.00 5.01 -18.28
C LEU A 90 17.18 5.73 -16.94
N LEU A 91 16.73 5.13 -15.83
CA LEU A 91 16.76 5.78 -14.50
C LEU A 91 18.13 6.34 -14.12
N GLY A 92 19.21 5.57 -14.30
CA GLY A 92 20.56 5.98 -13.91
C GLY A 92 21.29 6.85 -14.92
N GLY A 93 20.74 7.04 -16.13
CA GLY A 93 21.49 7.61 -17.24
C GLY A 93 22.79 6.82 -17.53
N VAL A 94 23.75 7.50 -18.16
CA VAL A 94 25.11 6.99 -18.43
C VAL A 94 26.08 8.19 -18.41
N PRO A 95 27.41 8.00 -18.29
CA PRO A 95 28.34 9.13 -18.35
C PRO A 95 28.12 10.04 -19.57
N GLY A 96 27.85 11.33 -19.31
CA GLY A 96 27.50 12.32 -20.34
C GLY A 96 26.00 12.50 -20.59
N VAL A 97 25.13 11.69 -19.98
CA VAL A 97 23.66 11.74 -20.12
C VAL A 97 23.03 11.81 -18.72
N LYS A 98 22.07 12.72 -18.54
CA LYS A 98 21.41 12.92 -17.23
C LYS A 98 20.57 11.69 -16.82
N PRO A 99 20.49 11.37 -15.52
CA PRO A 99 19.56 10.37 -15.00
C PRO A 99 18.11 10.87 -15.06
N ALA A 100 17.16 9.95 -14.87
CA ALA A 100 15.73 10.30 -14.74
C ALA A 100 15.48 11.07 -13.44
N LYS A 101 14.49 11.96 -13.46
CA LYS A 101 13.97 12.62 -12.25
C LYS A 101 12.76 11.86 -11.69
N VAL A 102 12.84 11.47 -10.42
CA VAL A 102 11.82 10.67 -9.71
C VAL A 102 11.24 11.47 -8.54
N LEU A 103 9.92 11.65 -8.53
CA LEU A 103 9.18 12.30 -7.44
C LEU A 103 8.41 11.25 -6.66
N ILE A 104 8.65 11.18 -5.35
CA ILE A 104 7.96 10.25 -4.46
C ILE A 104 7.05 11.07 -3.54
N LEU A 105 5.75 10.81 -3.60
CA LEU A 105 4.76 11.45 -2.75
C LEU A 105 4.48 10.53 -1.54
N GLY A 106 4.95 10.92 -0.37
CA GLY A 106 4.87 10.15 0.88
C GLY A 106 6.22 9.69 1.39
N GLY A 107 6.54 10.01 2.64
CA GLY A 107 7.76 9.65 3.35
C GLY A 107 7.67 8.36 4.17
N GLY A 108 6.55 7.63 4.10
CA GLY A 108 6.30 6.41 4.86
C GLY A 108 7.18 5.22 4.43
N VAL A 109 6.80 4.00 4.83
CA VAL A 109 7.56 2.76 4.53
C VAL A 109 7.71 2.54 3.04
N VAL A 110 6.61 2.67 2.28
CA VAL A 110 6.59 2.54 0.81
C VAL A 110 7.55 3.56 0.17
N GLY A 111 7.34 4.85 0.46
CA GLY A 111 8.14 5.92 -0.14
C GLY A 111 9.63 5.85 0.23
N THR A 112 9.97 5.42 1.45
CA THR A 112 11.37 5.23 1.87
C THR A 112 12.06 4.14 1.06
N ASN A 113 11.38 3.00 0.87
CA ASN A 113 11.92 1.90 0.06
C ASN A 113 12.00 2.28 -1.43
N ALA A 114 11.01 3.01 -1.94
CA ALA A 114 11.04 3.56 -3.29
C ALA A 114 12.21 4.52 -3.47
N ALA A 115 12.44 5.43 -2.52
CA ALA A 115 13.53 6.40 -2.60
C ALA A 115 14.89 5.70 -2.59
N GLN A 116 15.06 4.71 -1.71
CA GLN A 116 16.29 3.93 -1.64
C GLN A 116 16.56 3.16 -2.93
N MET A 117 15.53 2.57 -3.55
CA MET A 117 15.69 1.84 -4.82
C MET A 117 15.94 2.74 -6.01
N ALA A 118 15.17 3.81 -6.17
CA ALA A 118 15.39 4.77 -7.25
C ALA A 118 16.79 5.40 -7.17
N ALA A 119 17.22 5.76 -5.95
CA ALA A 119 18.55 6.28 -5.71
C ALA A 119 19.65 5.24 -6.01
N GLY A 120 19.44 3.98 -5.63
CA GLY A 120 20.35 2.87 -5.93
C GLY A 120 20.48 2.58 -7.43
N MET A 121 19.45 2.86 -8.22
CA MET A 121 19.47 2.80 -9.68
C MET A 121 20.11 4.05 -10.33
N GLY A 122 20.56 5.03 -9.54
CA GLY A 122 21.25 6.23 -10.00
C GLY A 122 20.34 7.41 -10.37
N ALA A 123 19.03 7.32 -10.06
CA ALA A 123 18.09 8.40 -10.37
C ALA A 123 18.35 9.68 -9.55
N ASP A 124 17.84 10.81 -10.05
CA ASP A 124 17.67 12.04 -9.27
C ASP A 124 16.33 11.96 -8.52
N VAL A 125 16.37 11.79 -7.20
CA VAL A 125 15.17 11.48 -6.42
C VAL A 125 14.78 12.66 -5.53
N THR A 126 13.50 13.03 -5.56
CA THR A 126 12.89 13.95 -4.59
C THR A 126 11.77 13.21 -3.85
N ILE A 127 11.84 13.17 -2.53
CA ILE A 127 10.77 12.60 -1.66
C ILE A 127 10.05 13.73 -0.92
N ALA A 128 8.72 13.76 -1.06
CA ALA A 128 7.87 14.79 -0.48
C ALA A 128 7.00 14.26 0.65
N ASP A 129 6.92 14.99 1.76
CA ASP A 129 6.05 14.68 2.91
C ASP A 129 5.63 15.97 3.64
N VAL A 130 4.54 15.94 4.39
CA VAL A 130 4.08 17.06 5.23
C VAL A 130 4.74 17.05 6.62
N ASN A 131 5.30 15.93 7.05
CA ASN A 131 5.93 15.76 8.34
C ASN A 131 7.41 16.13 8.30
N LEU A 132 7.74 17.31 8.83
CA LEU A 132 9.12 17.81 8.87
C LEU A 132 10.07 16.93 9.69
N ALA A 133 9.60 16.29 10.76
CA ALA A 133 10.43 15.37 11.54
C ALA A 133 10.78 14.12 10.71
N ARG A 134 9.82 13.62 9.92
CA ARG A 134 10.06 12.53 8.98
C ARG A 134 11.06 12.93 7.89
N LEU A 135 10.89 14.10 7.28
CA LEU A 135 11.83 14.59 6.27
C LEU A 135 13.24 14.80 6.82
N ARG A 136 13.38 15.27 8.07
CA ARG A 136 14.69 15.39 8.73
C ARG A 136 15.36 14.02 8.84
N TYR A 137 14.66 13.03 9.40
CA TYR A 137 15.16 11.67 9.49
C TYR A 137 15.57 11.11 8.11
N LEU A 138 14.71 11.25 7.10
CA LEU A 138 14.99 10.77 5.75
C LEU A 138 16.24 11.42 5.14
N SER A 139 16.48 12.70 5.40
CA SER A 139 17.67 13.40 4.91
C SER A 139 18.99 12.92 5.54
N GLU A 140 18.91 12.29 6.72
CA GLU A 140 20.07 11.75 7.43
C GLU A 140 20.40 10.32 6.97
N VAL A 141 19.37 9.50 6.67
CA VAL A 141 19.52 8.06 6.41
C VAL A 141 19.53 7.67 4.94
N LEU A 142 18.93 8.47 4.06
CA LEU A 142 18.85 8.13 2.63
C LEU A 142 20.13 8.51 1.86
N PRO A 143 20.37 7.89 0.68
CA PRO A 143 21.49 8.25 -0.18
C PRO A 143 21.52 9.74 -0.54
N LYS A 144 22.72 10.28 -0.81
CA LYS A 144 22.94 11.72 -1.07
C LYS A 144 22.22 12.25 -2.30
N ASN A 145 21.84 11.39 -3.25
CA ASN A 145 21.03 11.75 -4.42
C ASN A 145 19.52 11.79 -4.14
N VAL A 146 19.09 11.64 -2.88
CA VAL A 146 17.70 11.88 -2.45
C VAL A 146 17.57 13.25 -1.81
N LYS A 147 16.71 14.11 -2.36
CA LYS A 147 16.32 15.40 -1.78
C LYS A 147 14.99 15.26 -1.04
N THR A 148 14.88 15.91 0.11
CA THR A 148 13.63 15.97 0.88
C THR A 148 12.89 17.28 0.60
N LEU A 149 11.59 17.20 0.35
CA LEU A 149 10.75 18.33 -0.03
C LEU A 149 9.52 18.39 0.89
N TYR A 150 9.23 19.57 1.45
CA TYR A 150 7.95 19.76 2.14
C TYR A 150 6.81 19.69 1.11
N SER A 151 5.82 18.82 1.37
CA SER A 151 4.69 18.60 0.46
C SER A 151 3.67 19.73 0.58
N SER A 152 3.59 20.58 -0.44
CA SER A 152 2.51 21.53 -0.64
C SER A 152 2.12 21.56 -2.11
N GLU A 153 0.87 21.90 -2.42
CA GLU A 153 0.37 21.93 -3.80
C GLU A 153 1.26 22.77 -4.73
N LEU A 154 1.68 23.95 -4.25
CA LEU A 154 2.59 24.83 -4.99
C LEU A 154 3.94 24.17 -5.30
N ARG A 155 4.50 23.41 -4.35
CA ARG A 155 5.80 22.74 -4.52
C ARG A 155 5.68 21.54 -5.44
N ILE A 156 4.64 20.72 -5.27
CA ILE A 156 4.35 19.59 -6.17
C ILE A 156 4.24 20.08 -7.60
N LYS A 157 3.40 21.12 -7.85
CA LYS A 157 3.23 21.73 -9.17
C LYS A 157 4.53 22.19 -9.81
N LYS A 158 5.50 22.66 -9.03
CA LYS A 158 6.81 23.11 -9.54
C LYS A 158 7.71 21.96 -10.01
N GLU A 159 7.54 20.77 -9.45
CA GLU A 159 8.33 19.59 -9.85
C GLU A 159 7.80 18.94 -11.14
N LEU A 160 6.50 19.04 -11.41
CA LEU A 160 5.83 18.31 -12.51
C LEU A 160 6.43 18.52 -13.92
N PRO A 161 6.81 19.75 -14.35
CA PRO A 161 7.25 19.98 -15.73
C PRO A 161 8.46 19.16 -16.20
N ASP A 162 9.33 18.79 -15.27
CA ASP A 162 10.58 18.11 -15.56
C ASP A 162 10.62 16.66 -15.05
N ILE A 163 9.51 16.15 -14.49
CA ILE A 163 9.51 14.83 -13.85
C ILE A 163 9.28 13.71 -14.85
N ASP A 164 9.97 12.59 -14.66
CA ASP A 164 9.89 11.42 -15.53
C ASP A 164 9.06 10.31 -14.91
N LEU A 165 9.20 10.12 -13.59
CA LEU A 165 8.49 9.11 -12.82
C LEU A 165 7.93 9.73 -11.53
N ILE A 166 6.66 9.50 -11.26
CA ILE A 166 6.00 9.86 -10.00
C ILE A 166 5.54 8.58 -9.30
N ILE A 167 5.93 8.39 -8.04
CA ILE A 167 5.49 7.28 -7.20
C ILE A 167 4.56 7.83 -6.13
N GLY A 168 3.30 7.42 -6.22
CA GLY A 168 2.26 7.72 -5.26
C GLY A 168 2.31 6.72 -4.10
N SER A 169 2.65 7.18 -2.90
CA SER A 169 2.83 6.31 -1.73
C SER A 169 2.18 6.86 -0.45
N VAL A 170 1.25 7.80 -0.60
CA VAL A 170 0.53 8.37 0.53
C VAL A 170 -0.62 7.45 0.92
N LEU A 171 -0.59 7.04 2.17
CA LEU A 171 -1.58 6.21 2.81
C LEU A 171 -2.08 6.92 4.06
N ILE A 172 -3.40 7.07 4.20
CA ILE A 172 -4.03 7.50 5.46
C ILE A 172 -4.72 6.26 6.04
N PRO A 173 -4.21 5.68 7.15
CA PRO A 173 -4.82 4.49 7.73
C PRO A 173 -6.30 4.68 8.03
N GLY A 174 -7.17 3.85 7.44
CA GLY A 174 -8.61 3.86 7.67
C GLY A 174 -9.41 4.94 6.92
N ASP A 175 -8.79 5.68 6.01
CA ASP A 175 -9.45 6.70 5.18
C ASP A 175 -8.98 6.59 3.71
N LYS A 176 -9.68 7.25 2.78
CA LYS A 176 -9.28 7.31 1.37
C LYS A 176 -8.01 8.13 1.21
N ALA A 177 -7.13 7.68 0.31
CA ALA A 177 -5.95 8.46 -0.04
C ALA A 177 -6.36 9.80 -0.68
N PRO A 178 -5.72 10.93 -0.31
CA PRO A 178 -6.00 12.21 -0.93
C PRO A 178 -5.44 12.23 -2.37
N HIS A 179 -6.17 12.85 -3.29
CA HIS A 179 -5.67 13.09 -4.64
C HIS A 179 -4.63 14.22 -4.62
N LEU A 180 -3.35 13.85 -4.73
CA LEU A 180 -2.22 14.79 -4.71
C LEU A 180 -1.86 15.29 -6.11
N ILE A 181 -2.12 14.47 -7.13
CA ILE A 181 -2.06 14.86 -8.54
C ILE A 181 -3.48 14.83 -9.08
N THR A 182 -3.98 16.00 -9.46
CA THR A 182 -5.32 16.17 -10.04
C THR A 182 -5.28 16.03 -11.55
N LYS A 183 -6.41 15.74 -12.19
CA LYS A 183 -6.51 15.64 -13.65
C LYS A 183 -5.97 16.88 -14.37
N PRO A 184 -6.29 18.13 -13.95
CA PRO A 184 -5.70 19.31 -14.58
C PRO A 184 -4.17 19.40 -14.48
N MET A 185 -3.57 18.85 -13.41
CA MET A 185 -2.11 18.82 -13.25
C MET A 185 -1.41 17.91 -14.28
N LEU A 186 -2.10 16.94 -14.90
CA LEU A 186 -1.50 16.08 -15.92
C LEU A 186 -0.98 16.87 -17.12
N SER A 187 -1.63 17.98 -17.47
CA SER A 187 -1.18 18.88 -18.55
C SER A 187 0.16 19.56 -18.27
N MET A 188 0.62 19.55 -17.02
CA MET A 188 1.93 20.06 -16.61
C MET A 188 3.03 19.02 -16.80
N LEU A 189 2.69 17.74 -16.98
CA LEU A 189 3.62 16.66 -17.21
C LEU A 189 3.97 16.57 -18.70
N GLN A 190 5.13 16.00 -18.99
CA GLN A 190 5.50 15.69 -20.35
C GLN A 190 4.90 14.34 -20.79
N PRO A 191 4.48 14.18 -22.05
CA PRO A 191 4.02 12.90 -22.56
C PRO A 191 5.05 11.78 -22.33
N GLY A 192 4.59 10.62 -21.91
CA GLY A 192 5.40 9.46 -21.55
C GLY A 192 5.90 9.46 -20.09
N THR A 193 5.62 10.50 -19.29
CA THR A 193 5.82 10.43 -17.83
C THR A 193 5.02 9.26 -17.27
N VAL A 194 5.60 8.56 -16.30
CA VAL A 194 4.99 7.40 -15.66
C VAL A 194 4.53 7.75 -14.26
N LEU A 195 3.30 7.38 -13.92
CA LEU A 195 2.69 7.47 -12.60
C LEU A 195 2.52 6.06 -12.06
N VAL A 196 3.13 5.76 -10.92
CA VAL A 196 2.99 4.48 -10.23
C VAL A 196 2.22 4.72 -8.94
N ASP A 197 0.95 4.31 -8.90
CA ASP A 197 0.08 4.53 -7.75
C ASP A 197 0.07 3.30 -6.83
N VAL A 198 0.92 3.33 -5.80
CA VAL A 198 0.99 2.26 -4.79
C VAL A 198 -0.18 2.35 -3.81
N ALA A 199 -0.86 3.50 -3.73
CA ALA A 199 -2.02 3.69 -2.86
C ALA A 199 -3.34 3.23 -3.49
N ILE A 200 -3.29 2.56 -4.66
CA ILE A 200 -4.47 2.19 -5.43
C ILE A 200 -5.42 1.25 -4.68
N ASP A 201 -4.89 0.40 -3.78
CA ASP A 201 -5.68 -0.48 -2.90
C ASP A 201 -6.68 0.29 -2.02
N GLN A 202 -6.47 1.60 -1.83
CA GLN A 202 -7.31 2.47 -1.02
C GLN A 202 -7.90 3.65 -1.80
N GLY A 203 -8.00 3.50 -3.12
CA GLY A 203 -8.60 4.48 -4.04
C GLY A 203 -7.59 5.29 -4.86
N GLY A 204 -6.29 5.19 -4.56
CA GLY A 204 -5.23 5.88 -5.29
C GLY A 204 -5.02 7.34 -4.86
N CYS A 205 -3.82 7.85 -5.07
CA CYS A 205 -3.45 9.22 -4.76
C CYS A 205 -3.34 10.13 -6.00
N PHE A 206 -3.66 9.59 -7.18
CA PHE A 206 -3.86 10.37 -8.40
C PHE A 206 -5.33 10.34 -8.78
N GLU A 207 -5.93 11.49 -9.11
CA GLU A 207 -7.36 11.60 -9.42
C GLU A 207 -7.78 10.74 -10.63
N THR A 208 -6.85 10.51 -11.55
CA THR A 208 -7.05 9.72 -12.77
C THR A 208 -6.76 8.22 -12.57
N SER A 209 -6.38 7.81 -11.37
CA SER A 209 -6.08 6.41 -11.05
C SER A 209 -7.35 5.56 -10.98
N HIS A 210 -7.32 4.40 -11.64
CA HIS A 210 -8.21 3.27 -11.34
C HIS A 210 -7.41 1.96 -11.27
N PRO A 211 -7.87 0.96 -10.49
CA PRO A 211 -7.17 -0.31 -10.34
C PRO A 211 -6.93 -1.02 -11.68
N THR A 212 -5.76 -1.62 -11.81
CA THR A 212 -5.37 -2.49 -12.92
C THR A 212 -4.94 -3.87 -12.43
N THR A 213 -4.60 -4.76 -13.37
CA THR A 213 -4.21 -6.16 -13.08
C THR A 213 -2.79 -6.43 -13.55
N HIS A 214 -2.16 -7.50 -13.08
CA HIS A 214 -0.84 -7.91 -13.59
C HIS A 214 -0.82 -8.22 -15.09
N SER A 215 -1.94 -8.64 -15.67
CA SER A 215 -2.06 -8.91 -17.11
C SER A 215 -2.23 -7.64 -17.95
N GLU A 216 -2.88 -6.63 -17.40
CA GLU A 216 -3.11 -5.33 -18.04
C GLU A 216 -2.70 -4.22 -17.07
N PRO A 217 -1.39 -4.03 -16.81
CA PRO A 217 -0.91 -3.27 -15.66
C PRO A 217 -1.00 -1.75 -15.85
N THR A 218 -1.08 -1.28 -17.09
CA THR A 218 -1.05 0.14 -17.40
C THR A 218 -2.15 0.59 -18.35
N TYR A 219 -2.42 1.89 -18.30
CA TYR A 219 -3.24 2.63 -19.26
C TYR A 219 -2.65 4.03 -19.45
N VAL A 220 -3.16 4.77 -20.43
CA VAL A 220 -2.66 6.12 -20.75
C VAL A 220 -3.80 7.13 -20.64
N VAL A 221 -3.54 8.22 -19.92
CA VAL A 221 -4.45 9.38 -19.82
C VAL A 221 -3.67 10.63 -20.19
N ASP A 222 -4.13 11.40 -21.17
CA ASP A 222 -3.48 12.64 -21.63
C ASP A 222 -1.98 12.47 -21.97
N GLY A 223 -1.61 11.30 -22.50
CA GLY A 223 -0.23 10.95 -22.84
C GLY A 223 0.63 10.51 -21.66
N ILE A 224 0.05 10.36 -20.46
CA ILE A 224 0.72 9.96 -19.22
C ILE A 224 0.42 8.50 -18.91
N VAL A 225 1.46 7.70 -18.70
CA VAL A 225 1.35 6.27 -18.42
C VAL A 225 1.01 6.08 -16.95
N HIS A 226 -0.08 5.39 -16.65
CA HIS A 226 -0.50 5.06 -15.30
C HIS A 226 -0.27 3.58 -15.05
N TYR A 227 0.45 3.24 -13.98
CA TYR A 227 0.56 1.92 -13.41
C TYR A 227 -0.17 1.93 -12.07
N ALA A 228 -1.20 1.09 -11.93
CA ALA A 228 -2.12 1.14 -10.79
C ALA A 228 -2.55 -0.28 -10.37
N VAL A 229 -1.60 -1.23 -10.38
CA VAL A 229 -1.86 -2.62 -9.98
C VAL A 229 -2.04 -2.68 -8.47
N ALA A 230 -3.20 -3.17 -8.02
CA ALA A 230 -3.55 -3.33 -6.60
C ALA A 230 -2.53 -4.21 -5.83
N ASN A 231 -2.35 -5.45 -6.27
CA ASN A 231 -1.48 -6.40 -5.56
C ASN A 231 -0.04 -6.40 -6.10
N ILE A 232 0.69 -5.28 -6.01
CA ILE A 232 2.09 -5.18 -6.47
C ILE A 232 2.96 -6.31 -5.89
N PRO A 233 2.93 -6.63 -4.57
CA PRO A 233 3.75 -7.70 -4.00
C PRO A 233 3.46 -9.10 -4.59
N GLY A 234 2.30 -9.29 -5.20
CA GLY A 234 1.91 -10.52 -5.88
C GLY A 234 2.78 -10.88 -7.08
N ALA A 235 3.50 -9.92 -7.68
CA ALA A 235 4.42 -10.18 -8.79
C ALA A 235 5.71 -10.91 -8.37
N VAL A 236 6.07 -10.84 -7.08
CA VAL A 236 7.32 -11.42 -6.54
C VAL A 236 7.06 -12.40 -5.40
N PRO A 237 6.27 -13.47 -5.63
CA PRO A 237 5.73 -14.32 -4.57
C PRO A 237 6.79 -15.03 -3.74
N TYR A 238 7.96 -15.33 -4.30
CA TYR A 238 9.05 -15.95 -3.56
C TYR A 238 9.57 -15.03 -2.44
N THR A 239 9.70 -13.73 -2.74
CA THR A 239 10.13 -12.72 -1.77
C THR A 239 8.99 -12.32 -0.85
N SER A 240 7.82 -11.98 -1.40
CA SER A 240 6.70 -11.46 -0.60
C SER A 240 6.11 -12.51 0.33
N THR A 241 6.06 -13.79 -0.07
CA THR A 241 5.61 -14.87 0.82
C THR A 241 6.52 -14.98 2.04
N LEU A 242 7.84 -15.04 1.86
CA LEU A 242 8.79 -15.12 2.97
C LEU A 242 8.74 -13.87 3.87
N ALA A 243 8.62 -12.69 3.27
CA ALA A 243 8.52 -11.44 4.02
C ALA A 243 7.25 -11.40 4.89
N LEU A 244 6.10 -11.78 4.33
CA LEU A 244 4.84 -11.83 5.06
C LEU A 244 4.85 -12.92 6.14
N THR A 245 5.28 -14.14 5.81
CA THR A 245 5.22 -15.26 6.75
C THR A 245 6.20 -15.11 7.90
N ASN A 246 7.37 -14.48 7.69
CA ASN A 246 8.27 -14.13 8.80
C ASN A 246 7.60 -13.20 9.81
N ALA A 247 6.78 -12.25 9.35
CA ALA A 247 6.05 -11.33 10.23
C ALA A 247 4.83 -11.98 10.88
N THR A 248 4.09 -12.84 10.15
CA THR A 248 2.86 -13.47 10.67
C THR A 248 3.12 -14.69 11.54
N LEU A 249 4.24 -15.39 11.37
CA LEU A 249 4.53 -16.68 12.04
C LEU A 249 4.39 -16.63 13.57
N PRO A 250 4.91 -15.62 14.31
CA PRO A 250 4.73 -15.54 15.75
C PRO A 250 3.25 -15.50 16.16
N TYR A 251 2.43 -14.75 15.41
CA TYR A 251 0.99 -14.62 15.64
C TYR A 251 0.25 -15.91 15.30
N VAL A 252 0.59 -16.55 14.17
CA VAL A 252 0.01 -17.84 13.75
C VAL A 252 0.25 -18.91 14.81
N ILE A 253 1.47 -19.02 15.34
CA ILE A 253 1.81 -19.97 16.41
C ILE A 253 1.00 -19.69 17.68
N ALA A 254 0.89 -18.42 18.08
CA ALA A 254 0.12 -18.05 19.27
C ALA A 254 -1.37 -18.37 19.12
N LEU A 255 -1.97 -18.02 17.98
CA LEU A 255 -3.37 -18.30 17.66
C LEU A 255 -3.64 -19.80 17.58
N ALA A 256 -2.73 -20.59 17.00
CA ALA A 256 -2.84 -22.04 16.91
C ALA A 256 -2.78 -22.72 18.28
N ASN A 257 -1.86 -22.30 19.15
CA ASN A 257 -1.64 -22.93 20.45
C ASN A 257 -2.66 -22.51 21.51
N LYS A 258 -3.12 -21.26 21.47
CA LYS A 258 -3.91 -20.66 22.56
C LYS A 258 -5.38 -20.42 22.18
N GLY A 259 -5.73 -20.48 20.90
CA GLY A 259 -6.99 -19.96 20.40
C GLY A 259 -7.01 -18.43 20.36
N TRP A 260 -8.00 -17.85 19.66
CA TRP A 260 -8.04 -16.41 19.41
C TRP A 260 -8.26 -15.58 20.68
N GLU A 261 -9.14 -16.00 21.59
CA GLU A 261 -9.46 -15.25 22.82
C GLU A 261 -8.22 -15.07 23.69
N LYS A 262 -7.56 -16.17 24.06
CA LYS A 262 -6.38 -16.13 24.92
C LYS A 262 -5.19 -15.46 24.24
N ALA A 263 -4.98 -15.70 22.94
CA ALA A 263 -3.91 -15.04 22.19
C ALA A 263 -4.11 -13.51 22.14
N CYS A 264 -5.32 -13.02 21.93
CA CYS A 264 -5.60 -11.58 21.90
C CYS A 264 -5.49 -10.92 23.27
N LYS A 265 -5.78 -11.63 24.37
CA LYS A 265 -5.52 -11.13 25.74
C LYS A 265 -4.03 -10.99 26.05
N GLU A 266 -3.23 -11.97 25.62
CA GLU A 266 -1.80 -12.04 25.94
C GLU A 266 -0.91 -11.26 24.96
N ILE A 267 -1.38 -11.00 23.75
CA ILE A 267 -0.66 -10.27 22.71
C ILE A 267 -1.51 -9.05 22.33
N PRO A 268 -1.28 -7.89 22.97
CA PRO A 268 -2.12 -6.71 22.80
C PRO A 268 -2.27 -6.24 21.35
N SER A 269 -1.27 -6.51 20.49
CA SER A 269 -1.34 -6.11 19.08
C SER A 269 -2.35 -6.89 18.24
N LEU A 270 -2.78 -8.08 18.70
CA LEU A 270 -3.80 -8.88 18.00
C LEU A 270 -5.21 -8.34 18.20
N GLN A 271 -5.49 -7.68 19.33
CA GLN A 271 -6.84 -7.23 19.66
C GLN A 271 -7.37 -6.19 18.66
N PRO A 272 -6.62 -5.14 18.26
CA PRO A 272 -7.02 -4.25 17.17
C PRO A 272 -7.26 -4.96 15.84
N GLY A 273 -6.63 -6.13 15.66
CA GLY A 273 -6.80 -7.01 14.50
C GLY A 273 -8.20 -7.62 14.37
N LEU A 274 -8.97 -7.74 15.47
CA LEU A 274 -10.30 -8.34 15.43
C LEU A 274 -11.29 -7.39 14.77
N ASN A 275 -11.77 -7.77 13.58
CA ASN A 275 -12.69 -6.97 12.79
C ASN A 275 -14.14 -7.46 12.86
N ILE A 276 -14.33 -8.78 12.86
CA ILE A 276 -15.65 -9.41 12.99
C ILE A 276 -15.53 -10.59 13.94
N VAL A 277 -16.43 -10.71 14.92
CA VAL A 277 -16.46 -11.80 15.91
C VAL A 277 -17.88 -12.29 16.05
N GLU A 278 -18.15 -13.53 15.63
CA GLU A 278 -19.44 -14.21 15.80
C GLU A 278 -20.67 -13.43 15.26
N GLY A 279 -20.46 -12.64 14.20
CA GLY A 279 -21.49 -11.81 13.59
C GLY A 279 -21.55 -10.37 14.09
N LYS A 280 -20.63 -9.98 14.99
CA LYS A 280 -20.50 -8.61 15.49
C LYS A 280 -19.37 -7.89 14.76
N VAL A 281 -19.56 -6.62 14.42
CA VAL A 281 -18.48 -5.78 13.85
C VAL A 281 -17.73 -5.10 14.98
N THR A 282 -16.44 -5.41 15.09
CA THR A 282 -15.62 -5.08 16.26
C THR A 282 -14.52 -4.07 15.94
N TYR A 283 -14.39 -3.67 14.68
CA TYR A 283 -13.51 -2.60 14.23
C TYR A 283 -14.32 -1.39 13.78
N LYS A 284 -14.19 -0.28 14.51
CA LYS A 284 -15.08 0.90 14.38
C LYS A 284 -15.11 1.48 12.97
N ALA A 285 -13.96 1.56 12.28
CA ALA A 285 -13.92 2.15 10.95
C ALA A 285 -14.76 1.35 9.93
N VAL A 286 -14.80 0.02 10.04
CA VAL A 286 -15.63 -0.82 9.16
C VAL A 286 -17.12 -0.61 9.47
N ALA A 287 -17.47 -0.46 10.74
CA ALA A 287 -18.84 -0.15 11.14
C ALA A 287 -19.31 1.21 10.60
N ASP A 288 -18.48 2.25 10.77
CA ASP A 288 -18.76 3.61 10.32
C ASP A 288 -18.94 3.68 8.79
N VAL A 289 -18.09 3.00 8.01
CA VAL A 289 -18.11 3.04 6.54
C VAL A 289 -19.41 2.47 5.94
N PHE A 290 -20.00 1.45 6.56
CA PHE A 290 -21.23 0.82 6.05
C PHE A 290 -22.49 1.10 6.88
N GLY A 291 -22.38 1.93 7.93
CA GLY A 291 -23.49 2.22 8.85
C GLY A 291 -23.95 0.99 9.63
N LEU A 292 -23.02 0.12 10.02
CA LEU A 292 -23.29 -1.08 10.82
C LEU A 292 -23.15 -0.78 12.32
N GLU A 293 -23.72 -1.62 13.17
CA GLU A 293 -23.56 -1.52 14.62
C GLU A 293 -22.12 -1.90 15.03
N TYR A 294 -21.47 -1.02 15.80
CA TYR A 294 -20.16 -1.28 16.39
C TYR A 294 -20.32 -1.91 17.77
N GLU A 295 -19.83 -3.13 17.92
CA GLU A 295 -19.83 -3.86 19.19
C GLU A 295 -18.38 -4.20 19.60
N PRO A 296 -17.78 -3.48 20.56
CA PRO A 296 -16.43 -3.78 21.01
C PRO A 296 -16.35 -5.16 21.66
N VAL A 297 -15.27 -5.90 21.39
CA VAL A 297 -14.97 -7.14 22.11
C VAL A 297 -14.13 -6.81 23.33
N PHE A 298 -14.68 -7.11 24.50
CA PHE A 298 -13.95 -7.08 25.76
C PHE A 298 -13.42 -8.48 26.04
N LEU A 299 -12.10 -8.62 26.03
CA LEU A 299 -11.39 -9.87 26.29
C LEU A 299 -10.73 -9.82 27.67
#